data_AF-A0A316WS35-F1
#
_entry.id   AF-A0A316WS35-F1
#
_cell.length_a   1.000
_cell.length_b   1.000
_cell.length_c   1.000
_cell.angle_alpha   90.00
_cell.angle_beta   90.00
_cell.angle_gamma   90.00
#
_symmetry.space_group_name_H-M   'P 1'
#
loop_
_entity.id
_entity.type
_entity.pdbx_description
1 polymer ?
#
loop_
_entity_poly.entity_id
_entity_poly.type
_entity_poly.pdbx_seq_one_letter_code
_entity_poly.pdbx_strand_id
1 'polypeptide(L)'
;MATRITITDSGQTQTLNGPLAPDTPDDSLQRISDVYFAKKVTTDNGTRVSFTKIDSAHIQRDHDNVEIPYDSILGKTVYLIIETSNMTDLNIDAVIRPSASTMTENTDTLQLMRFVSPNRYEVQRLLTVQVGNFDALNNREDSHAHYTNLQSDHINKAIIKLQLRPDGRATFDDWTRRLADGTINLEVAVERTDNNPCAYRDEQQEVNGAGIFLDDDTARFRVVNKNIYTIHHGSNTYNTLAVISTNPERRRRVQKVLNAQSTQVIFFYYDQNDNEHRICARTKEIITRKRRMNAIPPLAQRGALLQTIDFTANRAAGEQIDAHQLLVYANGTLGDGATDKWYANQQGDVEMVDMDILANDGVGPQIFEAFNYNQNGVIIRYGFQHTRRRSIQPDLFAGFLGSLAQFRQEGHNHYIVSQGFSYADASCYPSAEHVNGEAGDLNLLTNQQNGNNTILTAANFDYDNEVILRNILYDFGFILGRSEDFSNTANASTADNASTRLPHTTHTATPRHNNHLHVHGFTPISDIYV
;
A
#
# COMPACT_ATOMS: atom_id res chain seq x y z
N MET A 1 40.76 12.20 33.06
CA MET A 1 39.58 11.38 33.40
C MET A 1 38.55 11.66 32.32
N ALA A 2 38.29 10.70 31.44
CA ALA A 2 37.27 10.82 30.40
C ALA A 2 35.91 10.51 31.01
N THR A 3 34.94 11.40 30.79
CA THR A 3 33.56 11.25 31.27
C THR A 3 32.90 10.08 30.54
N ARG A 4 32.32 9.15 31.31
CA ARG A 4 31.65 7.94 30.84
C ARG A 4 30.22 8.29 30.41
N ILE A 5 29.85 7.99 29.17
CA ILE A 5 28.48 8.09 28.67
C ILE A 5 28.09 6.68 28.19
N THR A 6 26.95 6.18 28.66
CA THR A 6 26.33 4.91 28.26
C THR A 6 24.95 5.28 27.73
N ILE A 7 24.48 4.63 26.67
CA ILE A 7 23.09 4.77 26.21
C ILE A 7 22.18 4.26 27.33
N THR A 8 21.38 5.15 27.92
CA THR A 8 20.34 4.79 28.90
C THR A 8 18.95 4.98 28.29
N ASP A 9 17.97 4.23 28.82
CA ASP A 9 16.55 4.26 28.41
C ASP A 9 15.87 5.64 28.58
N SER A 10 16.54 6.62 29.20
CA SER A 10 15.96 7.90 29.64
C SER A 10 16.40 9.14 28.84
N GLY A 11 16.90 9.01 27.61
CA GLY A 11 16.95 10.13 26.65
C GLY A 11 17.94 11.28 26.93
N GLN A 12 18.94 11.16 27.80
CA GLN A 12 19.90 12.25 28.01
C GLN A 12 21.09 12.19 27.02
N THR A 13 21.36 13.30 26.32
CA THR A 13 22.61 13.51 25.55
C THR A 13 23.42 14.63 26.21
N GLN A 14 24.74 14.46 26.35
CA GLN A 14 25.66 15.51 26.83
C GLN A 14 26.87 15.63 25.87
N THR A 15 27.35 16.86 25.67
CA THR A 15 28.34 17.29 24.65
C THR A 15 29.73 16.64 24.81
N LEU A 16 30.36 16.26 23.69
CA LEU A 16 31.74 15.73 23.60
C LEU A 16 32.72 16.79 23.03
N ASN A 17 33.95 16.81 23.54
CA ASN A 17 35.08 17.51 22.92
C ASN A 17 35.74 16.59 21.88
N GLY A 18 36.01 17.09 20.68
CA GLY A 18 36.60 16.34 19.57
C GLY A 18 38.12 16.12 19.68
N PRO A 19 38.67 15.03 19.13
CA PRO A 19 40.11 14.79 19.12
C PRO A 19 40.83 15.40 17.89
N LEU A 20 42.12 15.65 18.07
CA LEU A 20 43.10 16.12 17.07
C LEU A 20 43.67 14.94 16.25
N ALA A 21 43.92 15.15 14.95
CA ALA A 21 44.56 14.21 13.98
C ALA A 21 46.12 14.31 13.99
N PRO A 22 46.93 13.49 13.25
CA PRO A 22 46.71 12.26 12.42
C PRO A 22 47.55 11.03 12.90
N ASP A 23 47.52 9.78 12.35
CA ASP A 23 48.01 9.25 11.05
C ASP A 23 47.38 7.88 10.69
N THR A 24 47.03 7.68 9.41
CA THR A 24 46.68 6.42 8.66
C THR A 24 45.67 5.40 9.23
N PRO A 25 44.67 4.93 8.45
CA PRO A 25 43.70 3.91 8.89
C PRO A 25 44.37 2.58 9.20
N ASP A 26 44.26 2.15 10.45
CA ASP A 26 44.53 0.78 10.86
C ASP A 26 43.29 -0.08 10.57
N ASP A 27 43.41 -0.99 9.60
CA ASP A 27 42.37 -1.95 9.20
C ASP A 27 42.06 -3.01 10.28
N SER A 28 42.73 -2.98 11.44
CA SER A 28 42.44 -3.85 12.59
C SER A 28 41.41 -3.30 13.57
N LEU A 29 41.00 -2.02 13.43
CA LEU A 29 40.07 -1.37 14.35
C LEU A 29 38.68 -2.03 14.29
N GLN A 30 38.04 -2.16 15.45
CA GLN A 30 36.63 -2.49 15.55
C GLN A 30 35.82 -1.24 15.24
N ARG A 31 35.16 -1.24 14.09
CA ARG A 31 34.58 -0.04 13.48
C ARG A 31 33.11 -0.21 13.17
N ILE A 32 32.33 0.83 13.46
CA ILE A 32 31.01 1.06 12.86
C ILE A 32 31.20 2.14 11.79
N SER A 33 31.25 1.71 10.52
CA SER A 33 31.59 2.58 9.40
C SER A 33 30.40 3.40 8.90
N ASP A 34 29.20 2.83 8.97
CA ASP A 34 27.99 3.48 8.45
C ASP A 34 26.74 2.99 9.17
N VAL A 35 25.74 3.86 9.25
CA VAL A 35 24.42 3.56 9.82
C VAL A 35 23.37 4.25 8.97
N TYR A 36 22.46 3.47 8.40
CA TYR A 36 21.45 4.00 7.50
C TYR A 36 20.15 3.22 7.53
N PHE A 37 19.05 3.92 7.24
CA PHE A 37 17.79 3.27 6.94
C PHE A 37 17.77 2.78 5.50
N ALA A 38 17.14 1.63 5.27
CA ALA A 38 17.05 1.00 3.96
C ALA A 38 15.70 0.33 3.72
N LYS A 39 15.41 0.12 2.43
CA LYS A 39 14.48 -0.92 1.98
C LYS A 39 15.25 -2.17 1.56
N LYS A 40 14.66 -3.33 1.82
CA LYS A 40 15.15 -4.62 1.31
C LYS A 40 14.86 -4.70 -0.18
N VAL A 41 15.83 -5.21 -0.94
CA VAL A 41 15.67 -5.56 -2.36
C VAL A 41 16.19 -6.98 -2.56
N THR A 42 15.42 -7.80 -3.22
CA THR A 42 15.76 -9.18 -3.58
C THR A 42 15.94 -9.32 -5.09
N THR A 43 16.96 -10.05 -5.48
CA THR A 43 17.27 -10.36 -6.89
C THR A 43 17.41 -11.87 -7.07
N ASP A 44 17.70 -12.31 -8.30
CA ASP A 44 17.91 -13.72 -8.64
C ASP A 44 16.76 -14.61 -8.17
N ASN A 45 15.53 -14.20 -8.52
CA ASN A 45 14.29 -14.86 -8.12
C ASN A 45 14.16 -15.06 -6.60
N GLY A 46 14.57 -14.04 -5.84
CA GLY A 46 14.46 -14.02 -4.39
C GLY A 46 15.61 -14.68 -3.64
N THR A 47 16.65 -15.16 -4.33
CA THR A 47 17.78 -15.91 -3.72
C THR A 47 18.98 -15.03 -3.32
N ARG A 48 18.95 -13.75 -3.67
CA ARG A 48 19.93 -12.75 -3.18
C ARG A 48 19.20 -11.59 -2.56
N VAL A 49 19.78 -11.00 -1.52
CA VAL A 49 19.26 -9.82 -0.83
C VAL A 49 20.27 -8.68 -0.86
N SER A 50 19.79 -7.46 -0.90
CA SER A 50 20.56 -6.24 -0.74
C SER A 50 19.71 -5.16 -0.07
N PHE A 51 20.34 -4.05 0.28
CA PHE A 51 19.69 -2.93 0.96
C PHE A 51 19.92 -1.66 0.18
N THR A 52 18.84 -1.00 -0.22
CA THR A 52 18.90 0.33 -0.84
C THR A 52 18.64 1.37 0.22
N LYS A 53 19.59 2.31 0.40
CA LYS A 53 19.46 3.44 1.31
C LYS A 53 18.21 4.25 1.01
N ILE A 54 17.56 4.74 2.06
CA ILE A 54 16.36 5.56 1.98
C ILE A 54 16.61 6.85 2.74
N ASP A 55 17.15 7.88 2.09
CA ASP A 55 17.49 9.15 2.75
C ASP A 55 17.44 10.30 1.73
N SER A 56 17.69 11.52 2.18
CA SER A 56 17.64 12.74 1.35
C SER A 56 18.68 12.78 0.22
N ALA A 57 19.72 11.94 0.24
CA ALA A 57 20.70 11.83 -0.83
C ALA A 57 20.27 10.85 -1.93
N HIS A 58 19.25 10.04 -1.67
CA HIS A 58 18.70 9.08 -2.62
C HIS A 58 17.35 9.58 -3.17
N ILE A 59 17.10 9.26 -4.44
CA ILE A 59 15.83 9.57 -5.10
C ILE A 59 14.85 8.40 -4.96
N GLN A 60 13.58 8.70 -4.72
CA GLN A 60 12.50 7.77 -5.01
C GLN A 60 11.77 8.24 -6.27
N ARG A 61 11.07 7.34 -6.95
CA ARG A 61 10.24 7.69 -8.10
C ARG A 61 8.78 7.39 -7.83
N ASP A 62 7.89 8.19 -8.42
CA ASP A 62 6.46 7.91 -8.41
C ASP A 62 6.03 7.00 -9.58
N HIS A 63 4.72 6.94 -9.81
CA HIS A 63 4.13 6.11 -10.87
C HIS A 63 4.45 6.62 -12.27
N ASP A 64 4.64 7.93 -12.43
CA ASP A 64 5.02 8.57 -13.69
C ASP A 64 6.54 8.51 -13.92
N ASN A 65 7.25 7.77 -13.06
CA ASN A 65 8.71 7.67 -13.06
C ASN A 65 9.39 9.03 -12.81
N VAL A 66 8.68 9.98 -12.19
CA VAL A 66 9.21 11.30 -11.80
C VAL A 66 9.99 11.16 -10.51
N GLU A 67 11.15 11.82 -10.44
CA GLU A 67 11.97 11.87 -9.22
C GLU A 67 11.28 12.72 -8.17
N ILE A 68 11.13 12.17 -6.97
CA ILE A 68 10.61 12.86 -5.80
C ILE A 68 11.55 12.63 -4.61
N PRO A 69 11.57 13.53 -3.60
CA PRO A 69 12.37 13.35 -2.39
C PRO A 69 12.05 12.03 -1.69
N TYR A 70 13.04 11.34 -1.14
CA TYR A 70 12.81 10.10 -0.40
C TYR A 70 12.25 10.38 1.00
N ASP A 71 10.94 10.27 1.13
CA ASP A 71 10.22 10.38 2.40
C ASP A 71 9.76 9.02 2.87
N SER A 72 10.27 8.60 4.04
CA SER A 72 9.66 7.48 4.74
C SER A 72 8.41 7.93 5.49
N ILE A 73 7.51 6.99 5.76
CA ILE A 73 6.18 7.29 6.26
C ILE A 73 6.00 6.63 7.61
N LEU A 74 5.40 7.34 8.57
CA LEU A 74 5.01 6.74 9.85
C LEU A 74 4.14 5.50 9.63
N GLY A 75 4.45 4.43 10.37
CA GLY A 75 3.82 3.11 10.21
C GLY A 75 4.50 2.19 9.21
N LYS A 76 5.37 2.70 8.33
CA LYS A 76 6.07 1.88 7.33
C LYS A 76 7.12 0.98 7.98
N THR A 77 7.30 -0.21 7.42
CA THR A 77 8.39 -1.12 7.76
C THR A 77 9.68 -0.69 7.05
N VAL A 78 10.78 -0.59 7.79
CA VAL A 78 12.11 -0.24 7.27
C VAL A 78 13.18 -1.13 7.90
N TYR A 79 14.35 -1.14 7.30
CA TYR A 79 15.54 -1.78 7.85
C TYR A 79 16.51 -0.71 8.34
N LEU A 80 17.05 -0.85 9.54
CA LEU A 80 18.22 -0.12 10.00
C LEU A 80 19.43 -1.03 9.80
N ILE A 81 20.39 -0.57 9.00
CA ILE A 81 21.62 -1.28 8.68
C ILE A 81 22.78 -0.57 9.37
N ILE A 82 23.58 -1.35 10.09
CA ILE A 82 24.81 -0.90 10.75
C ILE A 82 25.94 -1.68 10.12
N GLU A 83 26.76 -1.01 9.31
CA GLU A 83 27.93 -1.61 8.67
C GLU A 83 29.13 -1.54 9.60
N THR A 84 29.84 -2.67 9.72
CA THR A 84 30.95 -2.81 10.65
C THR A 84 32.19 -3.42 10.00
N SER A 85 33.30 -3.38 10.73
CA SER A 85 34.54 -4.10 10.39
C SER A 85 35.17 -4.65 11.67
N ASN A 86 35.66 -5.89 11.62
CA ASN A 86 36.26 -6.61 12.76
C ASN A 86 35.32 -6.79 13.98
N MET A 87 34.01 -6.87 13.74
CA MET A 87 32.99 -6.93 14.80
C MET A 87 31.99 -8.09 14.67
N THR A 88 32.25 -9.08 13.82
CA THR A 88 31.39 -10.27 13.70
C THR A 88 31.12 -10.91 15.07
N ASP A 89 29.88 -11.35 15.29
CA ASP A 89 29.38 -11.93 16.55
C ASP A 89 29.32 -10.98 17.76
N LEU A 90 29.74 -9.72 17.63
CA LEU A 90 29.56 -8.71 18.67
C LEU A 90 28.13 -8.14 18.65
N ASN A 91 27.67 -7.67 19.81
CA ASN A 91 26.38 -7.00 19.94
C ASN A 91 26.54 -5.48 19.85
N ILE A 92 25.65 -4.87 19.08
CA ILE A 92 25.49 -3.43 18.92
C ILE A 92 24.16 -3.02 19.53
N ASP A 93 24.20 -1.95 20.31
CA ASP A 93 23.04 -1.24 20.81
C ASP A 93 22.79 0.00 19.96
N ALA A 94 21.53 0.20 19.56
CA ALA A 94 21.10 1.35 18.79
C ALA A 94 19.87 2.01 19.42
N VAL A 95 19.84 3.35 19.41
CA VAL A 95 18.66 4.15 19.74
C VAL A 95 18.36 5.11 18.61
N ILE A 96 17.06 5.29 18.33
CA ILE A 96 16.57 6.19 17.28
C ILE A 96 15.86 7.35 17.95
N ARG A 97 16.17 8.59 17.58
CA ARG A 97 15.57 9.79 18.17
C ARG A 97 15.19 10.81 17.10
N PRO A 98 14.20 11.68 17.35
CA PRO A 98 13.91 12.76 16.44
C PRO A 98 14.94 13.88 16.63
N SER A 99 15.37 14.48 15.51
CA SER A 99 16.27 15.65 15.50
C SER A 99 15.66 16.92 16.12
N ALA A 100 14.34 16.95 16.33
CA ALA A 100 13.61 18.07 16.92
C ALA A 100 12.39 17.60 17.70
N SER A 101 11.91 18.44 18.62
CA SER A 101 10.73 18.18 19.48
C SER A 101 9.38 18.23 18.76
N THR A 102 9.36 18.44 17.45
CA THR A 102 8.13 18.64 16.67
C THR A 102 7.22 17.42 16.63
N MET A 103 7.74 16.21 16.83
CA MET A 103 6.94 14.97 16.84
C MET A 103 6.59 14.47 18.25
N THR A 104 7.49 14.63 19.24
CA THR A 104 7.37 13.99 20.57
C THR A 104 7.47 14.95 21.76
N GLU A 105 7.44 16.27 21.53
CA GLU A 105 7.68 17.34 22.54
C GLU A 105 9.09 17.42 23.11
N ASN A 106 9.90 16.38 22.92
CA ASN A 106 11.30 16.28 23.31
C ASN A 106 12.10 15.64 22.18
N THR A 107 13.39 15.41 22.39
CA THR A 107 14.26 14.66 21.47
C THR A 107 14.66 13.32 22.06
N ASP A 108 13.80 12.75 22.91
CA ASP A 108 14.06 11.48 23.59
C ASP A 108 13.98 10.33 22.58
N THR A 109 14.56 9.19 22.95
CA THR A 109 14.53 7.97 22.16
C THR A 109 13.09 7.56 21.83
N LEU A 110 12.85 7.30 20.55
CA LEU A 110 11.58 6.80 20.07
C LEU A 110 11.34 5.37 20.56
N GLN A 111 10.12 5.13 21.01
CA GLN A 111 9.63 3.80 21.31
C GLN A 111 9.02 3.22 20.03
N LEU A 112 9.70 2.24 19.41
CA LEU A 112 9.37 1.72 18.08
C LEU A 112 9.07 0.21 18.12
N MET A 113 8.29 -0.25 17.13
CA MET A 113 8.00 -1.68 16.95
C MET A 113 9.16 -2.36 16.23
N ARG A 114 9.94 -3.19 16.93
CA ARG A 114 10.98 -4.03 16.35
C ARG A 114 10.44 -5.42 16.08
N PHE A 115 10.76 -6.00 14.92
CA PHE A 115 10.52 -7.43 14.69
C PHE A 115 11.54 -8.27 15.46
N VAL A 116 11.06 -9.14 16.35
CA VAL A 116 11.87 -10.15 17.05
C VAL A 116 11.68 -11.54 16.43
N SER A 117 10.61 -11.72 15.66
CA SER A 117 10.43 -12.81 14.72
C SER A 117 9.50 -12.33 13.58
N PRO A 118 9.34 -13.07 12.49
CA PRO A 118 8.55 -12.63 11.33
C PRO A 118 7.13 -12.16 11.68
N ASN A 119 6.47 -12.89 12.58
CA ASN A 119 5.08 -12.62 12.99
C ASN A 119 4.97 -11.90 14.35
N ARG A 120 6.09 -11.52 14.97
CA ARG A 120 6.10 -10.93 16.32
C ARG A 120 6.94 -9.67 16.37
N TYR A 121 6.32 -8.62 16.88
CA TYR A 121 6.98 -7.38 17.21
C TYR A 121 7.07 -7.18 18.72
N GLU A 122 8.10 -6.46 19.15
CA GLU A 122 8.25 -5.94 20.50
C GLU A 122 8.49 -4.45 20.46
N VAL A 123 8.06 -3.78 21.52
CA VAL A 123 8.21 -2.34 21.67
C VAL A 123 9.54 -2.07 22.33
N GLN A 124 10.44 -1.37 21.65
CA GLN A 124 11.81 -1.15 22.13
C GLN A 124 12.23 0.32 21.94
N ARG A 125 12.99 0.83 22.92
CA ARG A 125 13.75 2.08 22.81
C ARG A 125 15.20 1.78 22.48
N LEU A 126 15.80 0.86 23.22
CA LEU A 126 17.12 0.29 22.98
C LEU A 126 17.00 -0.95 22.10
N LEU A 127 17.65 -0.93 20.94
CA LEU A 127 17.65 -2.00 19.96
C LEU A 127 19.01 -2.71 19.99
N THR A 128 19.04 -3.89 20.60
CA THR A 128 20.25 -4.74 20.62
C THR A 128 20.20 -5.77 19.49
N VAL A 129 21.29 -5.86 18.71
CA VAL A 129 21.45 -6.79 17.58
C VAL A 129 22.88 -7.30 17.49
N GLN A 130 23.05 -8.56 17.11
CA GLN A 130 24.35 -9.16 16.85
C GLN A 130 24.78 -8.91 15.39
N VAL A 131 26.04 -8.52 15.19
CA VAL A 131 26.65 -8.41 13.85
C VAL A 131 26.76 -9.79 13.22
N GLY A 132 26.25 -9.93 11.99
CA GLY A 132 26.23 -11.21 11.28
C GLY A 132 24.99 -12.06 11.58
N ASN A 133 24.07 -11.61 12.45
CA ASN A 133 22.76 -12.24 12.62
C ASN A 133 21.80 -11.76 11.51
N PHE A 134 21.09 -12.71 10.89
CA PHE A 134 20.21 -12.46 9.75
C PHE A 134 18.72 -12.69 10.04
N ASP A 135 18.31 -12.82 11.30
CA ASP A 135 16.92 -13.15 11.67
C ASP A 135 15.92 -12.06 11.26
N ALA A 136 16.38 -10.81 11.13
CA ALA A 136 15.60 -9.72 10.54
C ALA A 136 15.15 -9.99 9.08
N LEU A 137 15.75 -10.98 8.42
CA LEU A 137 15.47 -11.41 7.05
C LEU A 137 14.69 -12.73 6.97
N ASN A 138 14.23 -13.25 8.11
CA ASN A 138 13.40 -14.43 8.15
C ASN A 138 12.08 -14.20 7.40
N ASN A 139 11.71 -15.16 6.56
CA ASN A 139 10.37 -15.29 6.01
C ASN A 139 9.40 -15.78 7.12
N ARG A 140 8.11 -15.92 6.83
CA ARG A 140 7.10 -16.34 7.82
C ARG A 140 7.34 -17.74 8.43
N GLU A 141 8.17 -18.55 7.81
CA GLU A 141 8.59 -19.89 8.28
C GLU A 141 9.83 -19.82 9.17
N ASP A 142 10.21 -18.61 9.58
CA ASP A 142 11.37 -18.33 10.42
C ASP A 142 12.70 -18.73 9.77
N SER A 143 12.81 -18.54 8.46
CA SER A 143 13.99 -18.93 7.67
C SER A 143 14.47 -17.83 6.72
N HIS A 144 15.80 -17.71 6.64
CA HIS A 144 16.52 -16.90 5.65
C HIS A 144 17.47 -17.75 4.78
N ALA A 145 17.38 -19.08 4.85
CA ALA A 145 18.34 -20.00 4.25
C ALA A 145 18.36 -19.98 2.72
N HIS A 146 17.32 -19.45 2.07
CA HIS A 146 17.26 -19.29 0.62
C HIS A 146 18.15 -18.15 0.10
N TYR A 147 18.63 -17.25 0.96
CA TYR A 147 19.58 -16.22 0.55
C TYR A 147 21.00 -16.79 0.46
N THR A 148 21.59 -16.66 -0.71
CA THR A 148 22.90 -17.24 -1.04
C THR A 148 24.07 -16.32 -0.70
N ASN A 149 23.80 -15.04 -0.40
CA ASN A 149 24.82 -14.00 -0.29
C ASN A 149 24.99 -13.41 1.12
N LEU A 150 24.33 -13.97 2.13
CA LEU A 150 24.37 -13.45 3.50
C LEU A 150 25.79 -13.44 4.07
N GLN A 151 26.49 -14.57 3.97
CA GLN A 151 27.84 -14.74 4.50
C GLN A 151 28.88 -13.91 3.73
N SER A 152 28.70 -13.72 2.42
CA SER A 152 29.67 -12.97 1.61
C SER A 152 29.47 -11.46 1.72
N ASP A 153 28.22 -10.99 1.76
CA ASP A 153 27.90 -9.57 1.55
C ASP A 153 27.41 -8.88 2.83
N HIS A 154 26.98 -9.65 3.83
CA HIS A 154 26.26 -9.13 5.00
C HIS A 154 26.79 -9.60 6.36
N ILE A 155 27.83 -10.44 6.41
CA ILE A 155 28.40 -10.95 7.67
C ILE A 155 28.93 -9.86 8.61
N ASN A 156 29.33 -8.72 8.05
CA ASN A 156 29.79 -7.55 8.79
C ASN A 156 28.69 -6.50 8.96
N LYS A 157 27.41 -6.92 9.02
CA LYS A 157 26.27 -6.03 9.22
C LYS A 157 25.47 -6.46 10.42
N ALA A 158 25.07 -5.48 11.22
CA ALA A 158 23.96 -5.62 12.16
C ALA A 158 22.69 -5.13 11.45
N ILE A 159 21.64 -5.96 11.43
CA ILE A 159 20.42 -5.72 10.63
C ILE A 159 19.22 -5.72 11.56
N ILE A 160 18.51 -4.59 11.64
CA ILE A 160 17.30 -4.45 12.44
C ILE A 160 16.12 -4.18 11.52
N LYS A 161 15.07 -5.00 11.60
CA LYS A 161 13.78 -4.73 10.94
C LYS A 161 12.83 -4.09 11.95
N LEU A 162 12.26 -2.95 11.60
CA LEU A 162 11.34 -2.20 12.49
C LEU A 162 10.20 -1.54 11.72
N GLN A 163 9.14 -1.15 12.43
CA GLN A 163 8.10 -0.27 11.92
C GLN A 163 8.24 1.11 12.57
N LEU A 164 8.08 2.16 11.76
CA LEU A 164 8.19 3.57 12.19
C LEU A 164 6.95 4.03 12.94
N ARG A 165 6.63 3.35 14.05
CA ARG A 165 5.43 3.61 14.85
C ARG A 165 5.60 3.07 16.29
N PRO A 166 4.83 3.58 17.25
CA PRO A 166 4.65 2.96 18.55
C PRO A 166 3.60 1.83 18.48
N ASP A 167 3.44 1.08 19.57
CA ASP A 167 2.42 0.03 19.72
C ASP A 167 1.01 0.58 19.97
N GLY A 168 0.93 1.69 20.70
CA GLY A 168 -0.33 2.30 21.09
C GLY A 168 -0.88 3.25 20.04
N ARG A 169 -2.16 3.06 19.69
CA ARG A 169 -2.90 3.97 18.80
C ARG A 169 -2.87 5.42 19.27
N ALA A 170 -3.05 5.65 20.57
CA ALA A 170 -3.08 7.00 21.15
C ALA A 170 -1.75 7.75 20.96
N THR A 171 -0.61 7.08 21.15
CA THR A 171 0.71 7.67 20.94
C THR A 171 0.97 7.96 19.46
N PHE A 172 0.54 7.06 18.56
CA PHE A 172 0.63 7.29 17.12
C PHE A 172 -0.22 8.48 16.66
N ASP A 173 -1.45 8.59 17.15
CA ASP A 173 -2.33 9.74 16.88
C ASP A 173 -1.70 11.05 17.40
N ASP A 174 -1.02 11.02 18.56
CA ASP A 174 -0.32 12.18 19.09
C ASP A 174 0.88 12.60 18.21
N TRP A 175 1.74 11.66 17.84
CA TRP A 175 2.88 11.92 16.94
C TRP A 175 2.41 12.56 15.64
N THR A 176 1.32 12.05 15.09
CA THR A 176 0.86 12.45 13.78
C THR A 176 0.06 13.75 13.79
N ARG A 177 -0.68 14.03 14.86
CA ARG A 177 -1.26 15.35 15.14
C ARG A 177 -0.21 16.44 15.23
N ARG A 178 0.93 16.16 15.87
CA ARG A 178 2.01 17.13 16.02
C ARG A 178 2.79 17.32 14.73
N LEU A 179 3.09 16.22 14.04
CA LEU A 179 3.77 16.26 12.75
C LEU A 179 2.91 16.96 11.68
N ALA A 180 1.58 16.76 11.72
CA ALA A 180 0.62 17.32 10.75
C ALA A 180 1.07 17.06 9.30
N ASP A 181 1.20 18.09 8.46
CA ASP A 181 1.76 18.01 7.10
C ASP A 181 3.29 18.23 7.05
N GLY A 182 3.92 18.37 8.21
CA GLY A 182 5.35 18.57 8.36
C GLY A 182 6.17 17.30 8.19
N THR A 183 7.48 17.46 8.39
CA THR A 183 8.48 16.40 8.29
C THR A 183 9.41 16.43 9.49
N ILE A 184 9.94 15.29 9.89
CA ILE A 184 10.95 15.18 10.94
C ILE A 184 12.13 14.32 10.47
N ASN A 185 13.35 14.72 10.78
CA ASN A 185 14.53 13.88 10.53
C ASN A 185 14.80 13.03 11.77
N LEU A 186 15.22 11.78 11.57
CA LEU A 186 15.65 10.90 12.65
C LEU A 186 17.17 10.75 12.66
N GLU A 187 17.72 10.70 13.86
CA GLU A 187 19.12 10.41 14.15
C GLU A 187 19.24 9.03 14.79
N VAL A 188 20.40 8.41 14.65
CA VAL A 188 20.70 7.12 15.28
C VAL A 188 21.98 7.24 16.08
N ALA A 189 21.91 6.91 17.37
CA ALA A 189 23.11 6.73 18.19
C ALA A 189 23.37 5.23 18.36
N VAL A 190 24.62 4.82 18.17
CA VAL A 190 25.04 3.42 18.22
C VAL A 190 26.29 3.24 19.07
N GLU A 191 26.33 2.16 19.85
CA GLU A 191 27.51 1.75 20.60
C GLU A 191 27.59 0.23 20.71
N ARG A 192 28.74 -0.27 21.12
CA ARG A 192 28.87 -1.69 21.46
C ARG A 192 28.18 -1.97 22.79
N THR A 193 27.41 -3.05 22.86
CA THR A 193 26.70 -3.45 24.09
C THR A 193 27.66 -3.71 25.26
N ASP A 194 28.88 -4.20 24.98
CA ASP A 194 29.91 -4.46 26.00
C ASP A 194 30.63 -3.18 26.48
N ASN A 195 30.28 -2.00 25.93
CA ASN A 195 30.86 -0.70 26.25
C ASN A 195 32.38 -0.60 26.02
N ASN A 196 32.96 -1.52 25.26
CA ASN A 196 34.36 -1.41 24.85
C ASN A 196 34.52 -0.34 23.76
N PRO A 197 35.72 0.25 23.61
CA PRO A 197 35.98 1.25 22.57
C PRO A 197 35.62 0.77 21.15
N CYS A 198 35.20 1.71 20.30
CA CYS A 198 34.91 1.48 18.89
C CYS A 198 35.26 2.73 18.07
N ALA A 199 35.69 2.55 16.83
CA ALA A 199 35.87 3.65 15.88
C ALA A 199 34.57 3.90 15.10
N TYR A 200 34.25 5.18 14.85
CA TYR A 200 33.04 5.57 14.14
C TYR A 200 33.37 6.22 12.79
N ARG A 201 32.58 5.93 11.75
CA ARG A 201 32.79 6.45 10.39
C ARG A 201 34.24 6.19 9.93
N ASP A 202 34.95 7.22 9.48
CA ASP A 202 36.35 7.18 9.05
C ASP A 202 37.33 7.59 10.15
N GLU A 203 36.92 7.58 11.42
CA GLU A 203 37.81 7.96 12.53
C GLU A 203 38.97 6.97 12.73
N GLN A 204 40.10 7.46 13.19
CA GLN A 204 41.37 6.73 13.21
C GLN A 204 41.66 6.07 14.58
N GLN A 205 40.72 6.16 15.53
CA GLN A 205 40.89 5.69 16.90
C GLN A 205 39.60 5.09 17.42
N GLU A 206 39.73 4.06 18.26
CA GLU A 206 38.60 3.56 19.03
C GLU A 206 38.38 4.45 20.26
N VAL A 207 37.15 4.91 20.45
CA VAL A 207 36.74 5.76 21.56
C VAL A 207 35.64 5.10 22.37
N ASN A 208 35.53 5.46 23.64
CA ASN A 208 34.41 5.01 24.48
C ASN A 208 33.18 5.90 24.27
N GLY A 209 31.99 5.30 24.36
CA GLY A 209 30.70 5.98 24.22
C GLY A 209 30.07 5.72 22.85
N ALA A 210 28.97 6.41 22.56
CA ALA A 210 28.19 6.21 21.33
C ALA A 210 28.60 7.14 20.20
N GLY A 211 28.58 6.62 18.97
CA GLY A 211 28.67 7.40 17.74
C GLY A 211 27.28 7.81 17.27
N ILE A 212 27.15 9.02 16.73
CA ILE A 212 25.89 9.55 16.22
C ILE A 212 25.95 9.60 14.68
N PHE A 213 24.89 9.13 14.05
CA PHE A 213 24.72 9.06 12.60
C PHE A 213 23.40 9.71 12.19
N LEU A 214 23.35 10.15 10.93
CA LEU A 214 22.20 10.85 10.34
C LEU A 214 21.87 12.19 11.04
N ASP A 215 22.86 12.81 11.67
CA ASP A 215 22.79 14.08 12.43
C ASP A 215 23.26 15.30 11.64
N ASP A 216 23.69 15.11 10.39
CA ASP A 216 24.13 16.16 9.49
C ASP A 216 23.18 16.33 8.29
N ASP A 217 23.49 17.25 7.37
CA ASP A 217 22.68 17.54 6.18
C ASP A 217 23.04 16.68 4.95
N THR A 218 23.99 15.75 5.06
CA THR A 218 24.48 14.99 3.90
C THR A 218 23.51 13.88 3.47
N ALA A 219 22.89 13.17 4.42
CA ALA A 219 21.96 12.07 4.16
C ALA A 219 20.94 11.92 5.29
N ARG A 220 19.90 12.77 5.30
CA ARG A 220 18.88 12.78 6.35
C ARG A 220 17.79 11.75 6.11
N PHE A 221 17.47 10.97 7.13
CA PHE A 221 16.30 10.12 7.12
C PHE A 221 15.05 10.91 7.51
N ARG A 222 14.29 11.32 6.50
CA ARG A 222 13.08 12.13 6.69
C ARG A 222 11.83 11.25 6.80
N VAL A 223 11.02 11.56 7.81
CA VAL A 223 9.75 10.90 8.09
C VAL A 223 8.61 11.88 7.95
N VAL A 224 7.55 11.45 7.28
CA VAL A 224 6.33 12.22 7.03
C VAL A 224 5.09 11.50 7.50
N ASN A 225 4.00 12.25 7.60
CA ASN A 225 2.69 11.72 7.94
C ASN A 225 1.83 11.47 6.68
N LYS A 226 1.46 10.22 6.41
CA LYS A 226 0.55 9.80 5.34
C LYS A 226 -0.25 8.57 5.78
N ASN A 227 -1.37 8.28 5.10
CA ASN A 227 -2.02 6.97 5.22
C ASN A 227 -1.30 5.99 4.30
N ILE A 228 -1.09 4.75 4.74
CA ILE A 228 -0.47 3.72 3.90
C ILE A 228 -1.33 2.48 3.79
N TYR A 229 -1.33 1.89 2.61
CA TYR A 229 -1.83 0.55 2.33
C TYR A 229 -0.65 -0.31 1.88
N THR A 230 -0.43 -1.39 2.60
CA THR A 230 0.58 -2.41 2.30
C THR A 230 -0.15 -3.61 1.71
N ILE A 231 0.15 -3.93 0.45
CA ILE A 231 -0.50 -4.96 -0.35
C ILE A 231 0.54 -6.05 -0.66
N HIS A 232 0.25 -7.31 -0.34
CA HIS A 232 1.16 -8.43 -0.56
C HIS A 232 0.65 -9.36 -1.67
N HIS A 233 1.56 -9.78 -2.55
CA HIS A 233 1.31 -10.86 -3.51
C HIS A 233 0.85 -12.16 -2.82
N GLY A 234 0.06 -12.96 -3.55
CA GLY A 234 -0.47 -14.27 -3.16
C GLY A 234 0.56 -15.24 -2.57
N SER A 235 1.72 -15.29 -3.20
CA SER A 235 2.82 -16.20 -2.87
C SER A 235 3.91 -15.57 -2.00
N ASN A 236 3.79 -14.30 -1.61
CA ASN A 236 4.82 -13.64 -0.81
C ASN A 236 4.96 -14.35 0.56
N THR A 237 6.13 -14.95 0.80
CA THR A 237 6.46 -15.73 2.01
C THR A 237 6.81 -14.86 3.21
N TYR A 238 6.96 -13.55 3.03
CA TYR A 238 7.21 -12.56 4.08
C TYR A 238 5.94 -11.90 4.60
N ASN A 239 4.79 -12.14 3.96
CA ASN A 239 3.50 -11.71 4.46
C ASN A 239 3.16 -12.42 5.78
N THR A 240 3.14 -11.64 6.85
CA THR A 240 2.90 -12.09 8.23
C THR A 240 1.52 -11.68 8.75
N LEU A 241 0.64 -11.19 7.86
CA LEU A 241 -0.73 -10.83 8.22
C LEU A 241 -1.55 -12.07 8.62
N ALA A 242 -2.68 -11.80 9.28
CA ALA A 242 -3.55 -12.81 9.86
C ALA A 242 -4.00 -13.88 8.86
N VAL A 243 -4.01 -15.13 9.31
CA VAL A 243 -4.59 -16.28 8.60
C VAL A 243 -6.12 -16.15 8.62
N ILE A 244 -6.74 -16.19 7.44
CA ILE A 244 -8.20 -16.09 7.24
C ILE A 244 -8.84 -17.42 6.84
N SER A 245 -8.04 -18.40 6.43
CA SER A 245 -8.46 -19.77 6.13
C SER A 245 -7.30 -20.71 6.39
N THR A 246 -7.53 -21.92 6.88
CA THR A 246 -6.48 -22.90 7.22
C THR A 246 -6.39 -24.07 6.26
N ASN A 247 -7.32 -24.19 5.30
CA ASN A 247 -7.32 -25.29 4.33
C ASN A 247 -7.88 -24.85 2.96
N PRO A 248 -7.02 -24.49 1.99
CA PRO A 248 -5.58 -24.21 2.16
C PRO A 248 -5.35 -22.99 3.07
N GLU A 249 -4.15 -22.86 3.64
CA GLU A 249 -3.81 -21.66 4.41
C GLU A 249 -3.88 -20.42 3.49
N ARG A 250 -4.73 -19.46 3.86
CA ARG A 250 -4.81 -18.15 3.21
C ARG A 250 -4.66 -17.06 4.24
N ARG A 251 -3.91 -16.02 3.89
CA ARG A 251 -3.67 -14.85 4.73
C ARG A 251 -4.31 -13.63 4.13
N ARG A 252 -4.62 -12.65 4.97
CA ARG A 252 -4.94 -11.31 4.50
C ARG A 252 -3.83 -10.81 3.59
N ARG A 253 -4.21 -10.13 2.52
CA ARG A 253 -3.28 -9.57 1.53
C ARG A 253 -2.99 -8.10 1.75
N VAL A 254 -3.86 -7.41 2.49
CA VAL A 254 -3.77 -5.97 2.66
C VAL A 254 -3.86 -5.62 4.13
N GLN A 255 -3.04 -4.67 4.54
CA GLN A 255 -3.10 -3.97 5.83
C GLN A 255 -3.01 -2.48 5.58
N LYS A 256 -3.62 -1.69 6.46
CA LYS A 256 -3.51 -0.23 6.42
C LYS A 256 -2.99 0.35 7.73
N VAL A 257 -2.39 1.53 7.62
CA VAL A 257 -2.12 2.41 8.75
C VAL A 257 -2.76 3.74 8.44
N LEU A 258 -3.83 4.07 9.15
CA LEU A 258 -4.60 5.29 8.92
C LEU A 258 -4.13 6.43 9.80
N ASN A 259 -4.09 7.59 9.16
CA ASN A 259 -3.80 8.86 9.79
C ASN A 259 -4.96 9.85 9.62
N ALA A 260 -5.53 10.31 10.74
CA ALA A 260 -6.63 11.26 10.72
C ALA A 260 -6.24 12.66 10.22
N GLN A 261 -4.96 13.00 10.24
CA GLN A 261 -4.43 14.33 9.91
C GLN A 261 -3.95 14.44 8.46
N SER A 262 -3.81 13.33 7.75
CA SER A 262 -3.39 13.32 6.34
C SER A 262 -4.55 12.95 5.43
N THR A 263 -4.75 13.71 4.37
CA THR A 263 -5.64 13.34 3.25
C THR A 263 -4.91 12.52 2.18
N GLN A 264 -3.59 12.41 2.23
CA GLN A 264 -2.84 11.62 1.27
C GLN A 264 -2.80 10.15 1.69
N VAL A 265 -3.02 9.26 0.72
CA VAL A 265 -2.95 7.80 0.83
C VAL A 265 -1.92 7.29 -0.15
N ILE A 266 -1.02 6.41 0.29
CA ILE A 266 0.01 5.81 -0.54
C ILE A 266 -0.15 4.29 -0.54
N PHE A 267 -0.15 3.70 -1.74
CA PHE A 267 -0.30 2.26 -1.94
C PHE A 267 1.07 1.65 -2.24
N PHE A 268 1.51 0.74 -1.37
CA PHE A 268 2.71 -0.06 -1.56
C PHE A 268 2.32 -1.49 -1.89
N TYR A 269 2.94 -2.05 -2.92
CA TYR A 269 2.82 -3.45 -3.29
C TYR A 269 4.13 -4.18 -3.00
N TYR A 270 4.03 -5.34 -2.37
CA TYR A 270 5.15 -6.24 -2.10
C TYR A 270 4.99 -7.47 -2.98
N ASP A 271 5.91 -7.64 -3.92
CA ASP A 271 5.85 -8.72 -4.91
C ASP A 271 6.05 -10.10 -4.28
N GLN A 272 6.08 -11.15 -5.11
CA GLN A 272 6.30 -12.53 -4.65
C GLN A 272 7.64 -12.74 -3.91
N ASN A 273 8.65 -11.91 -4.18
CA ASN A 273 9.99 -11.95 -3.58
C ASN A 273 10.16 -10.90 -2.47
N ASP A 274 9.06 -10.25 -2.06
CA ASP A 274 9.01 -9.21 -1.05
C ASP A 274 9.80 -7.94 -1.39
N ASN A 275 9.91 -7.62 -2.67
CA ASN A 275 10.35 -6.30 -3.13
C ASN A 275 9.22 -5.30 -2.97
N GLU A 276 9.56 -4.12 -2.45
CA GLU A 276 8.61 -3.02 -2.30
C GLU A 276 8.47 -2.20 -3.60
N HIS A 277 7.23 -1.95 -3.99
CA HIS A 277 6.82 -1.09 -5.10
C HIS A 277 5.89 0.00 -4.60
N ARG A 278 6.31 1.27 -4.73
CA ARG A 278 5.44 2.42 -4.47
C ARG A 278 4.53 2.62 -5.68
N ILE A 279 3.30 2.08 -5.62
CA ILE A 279 2.41 2.02 -6.77
C ILE A 279 1.87 3.40 -7.13
N CYS A 280 1.20 4.09 -6.22
CA CYS A 280 0.68 5.44 -6.46
C CYS A 280 0.37 6.15 -5.13
N ALA A 281 0.11 7.45 -5.23
CA ALA A 281 -0.44 8.25 -4.15
C ALA A 281 -1.75 8.89 -4.62
N ARG A 282 -2.75 8.96 -3.74
CA ARG A 282 -4.04 9.61 -4.01
C ARG A 282 -4.43 10.51 -2.85
N THR A 283 -5.09 11.62 -3.19
CA THR A 283 -5.87 12.39 -2.23
C THR A 283 -7.15 11.64 -1.91
N LYS A 284 -7.39 11.35 -0.63
CA LYS A 284 -8.68 10.88 -0.13
C LYS A 284 -9.59 12.06 0.12
N GLU A 285 -10.83 11.92 -0.32
CA GLU A 285 -11.89 12.87 -0.09
C GLU A 285 -12.91 12.27 0.86
N ILE A 286 -13.41 13.08 1.79
CA ILE A 286 -14.46 12.68 2.72
C ILE A 286 -15.77 13.22 2.15
N ILE A 287 -16.64 12.30 1.73
CA ILE A 287 -17.91 12.62 1.08
C ILE A 287 -19.05 12.10 1.96
N THR A 288 -20.15 12.84 2.06
CA THR A 288 -21.35 12.36 2.77
C THR A 288 -21.87 11.10 2.08
N ARG A 289 -22.12 10.05 2.88
CA ARG A 289 -22.64 8.78 2.35
C ARG A 289 -23.97 8.99 1.64
N LYS A 290 -24.20 8.19 0.60
CA LYS A 290 -25.49 8.10 -0.07
C LYS A 290 -26.14 6.75 0.18
N ARG A 291 -27.46 6.77 0.23
CA ARG A 291 -28.32 5.59 0.27
C ARG A 291 -29.17 5.55 -0.98
N ARG A 292 -29.20 4.39 -1.62
CA ARG A 292 -30.10 4.11 -2.73
C ARG A 292 -31.55 3.98 -2.24
N MET A 293 -32.49 4.62 -2.94
CA MET A 293 -33.91 4.64 -2.59
C MET A 293 -34.81 4.39 -3.79
N ASN A 294 -35.89 3.64 -3.56
CA ASN A 294 -36.89 3.24 -4.56
C ASN A 294 -37.95 4.31 -4.87
N ALA A 295 -37.94 5.41 -4.12
CA ALA A 295 -38.98 6.41 -4.19
C ALA A 295 -38.37 7.80 -4.10
N ILE A 296 -39.09 8.76 -4.66
CA ILE A 296 -38.74 10.17 -4.61
C ILE A 296 -38.67 10.61 -3.14
N PRO A 297 -37.50 11.07 -2.64
CA PRO A 297 -37.40 11.60 -1.29
C PRO A 297 -38.36 12.79 -1.08
N PRO A 298 -38.97 12.93 0.11
CA PRO A 298 -39.76 14.11 0.46
C PRO A 298 -38.95 15.40 0.28
N LEU A 299 -39.63 16.52 -0.03
CA LEU A 299 -38.97 17.81 -0.26
C LEU A 299 -38.02 18.22 0.88
N ALA A 300 -38.42 17.98 2.13
CA ALA A 300 -37.60 18.25 3.30
C ALA A 300 -36.28 17.44 3.35
N GLN A 301 -36.23 16.28 2.69
CA GLN A 301 -35.07 15.38 2.65
C GLN A 301 -34.23 15.52 1.39
N ARG A 302 -34.76 16.08 0.29
CA ARG A 302 -34.00 16.34 -0.95
C ARG A 302 -33.59 17.80 -1.13
N GLY A 303 -34.25 18.74 -0.45
CA GLY A 303 -34.00 20.17 -0.65
C GLY A 303 -34.57 20.70 -1.97
N ALA A 304 -34.16 21.91 -2.36
CA ALA A 304 -34.58 22.54 -3.62
C ALA A 304 -33.85 21.92 -4.82
N LEU A 305 -34.55 21.80 -5.95
CA LEU A 305 -33.92 21.40 -7.21
C LEU A 305 -32.94 22.49 -7.64
N LEU A 306 -31.68 22.13 -7.88
CA LEU A 306 -30.67 23.05 -8.40
C LEU A 306 -30.52 22.93 -9.90
N GLN A 307 -30.49 21.70 -10.40
CA GLN A 307 -30.15 21.43 -11.79
C GLN A 307 -30.90 20.21 -12.30
N THR A 308 -31.34 20.30 -13.55
CA THR A 308 -31.73 19.14 -14.36
C THR A 308 -30.68 18.95 -15.43
N ILE A 309 -30.06 17.77 -15.47
CA ILE A 309 -29.06 17.40 -16.48
C ILE A 309 -29.75 16.49 -17.50
N ASP A 310 -29.85 16.94 -18.75
CA ASP A 310 -30.26 16.10 -19.86
C ASP A 310 -29.10 15.18 -20.26
N PHE A 311 -29.35 13.88 -20.28
CA PHE A 311 -28.34 12.88 -20.59
C PHE A 311 -28.08 12.66 -22.08
N THR A 312 -28.83 13.33 -22.96
CA THR A 312 -28.58 13.34 -24.40
C THR A 312 -27.16 13.83 -24.71
N ALA A 313 -26.70 14.87 -24.00
CA ALA A 313 -25.35 15.41 -24.14
C ALA A 313 -24.27 14.48 -23.56
N ASN A 314 -24.53 13.80 -22.44
CA ASN A 314 -23.59 12.83 -21.86
C ASN A 314 -23.46 11.58 -22.73
N ARG A 315 -24.57 11.09 -23.33
CA ARG A 315 -24.52 10.03 -24.35
C ARG A 315 -23.75 10.46 -25.59
N ALA A 316 -23.94 11.71 -26.05
CA ALA A 316 -23.17 12.27 -27.16
C ALA A 316 -21.67 12.41 -26.81
N ALA A 317 -21.36 12.71 -25.54
CA ALA A 317 -20.01 12.72 -24.98
C ALA A 317 -19.49 11.31 -24.62
N GLY A 318 -20.23 10.24 -24.96
CA GLY A 318 -19.76 8.87 -24.88
C GLY A 318 -20.11 8.09 -23.60
N GLU A 319 -20.81 8.70 -22.65
CA GLU A 319 -21.27 8.03 -21.42
C GLU A 319 -22.51 7.18 -21.72
N GLN A 320 -22.37 5.85 -21.64
CA GLN A 320 -23.47 4.94 -21.97
C GLN A 320 -24.31 4.65 -20.73
N ILE A 321 -25.23 5.56 -20.41
CA ILE A 321 -26.15 5.44 -19.28
C ILE A 321 -27.59 5.39 -19.76
N ASP A 322 -28.33 4.40 -19.24
CA ASP A 322 -29.74 4.17 -19.54
C ASP A 322 -30.62 5.12 -18.73
N ALA A 323 -30.58 6.38 -19.16
CA ALA A 323 -31.02 7.51 -18.38
C ALA A 323 -31.58 8.64 -19.25
N HIS A 324 -32.76 9.14 -18.91
CA HIS A 324 -33.37 10.26 -19.63
C HIS A 324 -32.93 11.63 -19.09
N GLN A 325 -32.84 11.78 -17.76
CA GLN A 325 -32.38 13.01 -17.11
C GLN A 325 -31.84 12.72 -15.69
N LEU A 326 -31.08 13.65 -15.11
CA LEU A 326 -30.73 13.66 -13.67
C LEU A 326 -31.25 14.94 -13.02
N LEU A 327 -31.95 14.79 -11.91
CA LEU A 327 -32.34 15.89 -11.04
C LEU A 327 -31.35 15.96 -9.89
N VAL A 328 -30.62 17.08 -9.78
CA VAL A 328 -29.63 17.35 -8.73
C VAL A 328 -30.17 18.41 -7.79
N TYR A 329 -30.18 18.11 -6.50
CA TYR A 329 -30.77 18.98 -5.48
C TYR A 329 -29.72 19.61 -4.58
N ALA A 330 -30.12 20.68 -3.88
CA ALA A 330 -29.23 21.54 -3.11
C ALA A 330 -28.51 20.84 -1.97
N ASN A 331 -29.06 19.74 -1.46
CA ASN A 331 -28.40 18.95 -0.43
C ASN A 331 -27.55 17.82 -1.01
N GLY A 332 -27.36 17.73 -2.33
CA GLY A 332 -26.62 16.65 -3.00
C GLY A 332 -27.45 15.41 -3.32
N THR A 333 -28.73 15.35 -2.94
CA THR A 333 -29.62 14.28 -3.39
C THR A 333 -29.76 14.30 -4.91
N LEU A 334 -29.77 13.13 -5.54
CA LEU A 334 -29.98 13.03 -6.98
C LEU A 334 -30.81 11.81 -7.38
N GLY A 335 -31.45 11.89 -8.55
CA GLY A 335 -32.25 10.81 -9.12
C GLY A 335 -32.87 11.23 -10.44
N ASP A 336 -33.42 10.31 -11.20
CA ASP A 336 -33.89 10.59 -12.57
C ASP A 336 -35.30 11.20 -12.66
N GLY A 337 -35.97 11.40 -11.51
CA GLY A 337 -37.30 12.00 -11.47
C GLY A 337 -38.44 11.08 -11.90
N ALA A 338 -38.15 9.87 -12.41
CA ALA A 338 -39.12 9.02 -13.08
C ALA A 338 -39.12 7.56 -12.62
N THR A 339 -37.99 7.06 -12.11
CA THR A 339 -37.82 5.67 -11.70
C THR A 339 -37.54 5.54 -10.19
N ASP A 340 -37.23 4.31 -9.79
CA ASP A 340 -36.86 3.90 -8.43
C ASP A 340 -35.34 4.08 -8.14
N LYS A 341 -34.66 4.95 -8.90
CA LYS A 341 -33.20 5.17 -8.80
C LYS A 341 -32.88 6.53 -8.22
N TRP A 342 -32.96 6.62 -6.90
CA TRP A 342 -32.62 7.83 -6.13
C TRP A 342 -31.46 7.58 -5.17
N TYR A 343 -30.65 8.62 -4.94
CA TYR A 343 -29.49 8.61 -4.07
C TYR A 343 -29.58 9.82 -3.15
N ALA A 344 -30.14 9.60 -1.96
CA ALA A 344 -30.20 10.63 -0.92
C ALA A 344 -29.03 10.49 0.03
N ASN A 345 -28.69 11.59 0.70
CA ASN A 345 -27.68 11.54 1.73
C ASN A 345 -28.13 10.65 2.89
N GLN A 346 -27.17 9.92 3.44
CA GLN A 346 -27.28 9.11 4.63
C GLN A 346 -26.36 9.70 5.69
N GLN A 347 -26.70 9.50 6.96
CA GLN A 347 -25.80 9.86 8.07
C GLN A 347 -24.45 9.15 7.92
N GLY A 348 -23.38 9.90 8.16
CA GLY A 348 -22.00 9.43 8.11
C GLY A 348 -21.31 9.76 6.78
N ASP A 349 -20.01 9.55 6.76
CA ASP A 349 -19.15 9.87 5.62
C ASP A 349 -18.49 8.61 5.06
N VAL A 350 -18.02 8.72 3.81
CA VAL A 350 -17.23 7.71 3.12
C VAL A 350 -15.95 8.36 2.59
N GLU A 351 -14.84 7.65 2.77
CA GLU A 351 -13.58 8.03 2.14
C GLU A 351 -13.56 7.51 0.70
N MET A 352 -13.25 8.40 -0.24
CA MET A 352 -13.18 8.12 -1.66
C MET A 352 -11.82 8.52 -2.22
N VAL A 353 -11.32 7.75 -3.19
CA VAL A 353 -10.20 8.13 -4.05
C VAL A 353 -10.64 8.01 -5.50
N ASP A 354 -10.12 8.89 -6.33
CA ASP A 354 -10.25 8.76 -7.78
C ASP A 354 -9.24 7.73 -8.30
N MET A 355 -9.70 6.92 -9.26
CA MET A 355 -8.96 5.83 -9.88
C MET A 355 -8.30 6.27 -11.18
N ASP A 356 -8.64 7.43 -11.73
CA ASP A 356 -8.00 7.98 -12.92
C ASP A 356 -6.70 8.68 -12.53
N ILE A 357 -5.59 7.94 -12.56
CA ILE A 357 -4.29 8.45 -12.13
C ILE A 357 -3.64 9.27 -13.24
N LEU A 358 -3.80 8.84 -14.49
CA LEU A 358 -3.32 9.57 -15.66
C LEU A 358 -4.20 10.79 -16.01
N ALA A 359 -5.30 11.01 -15.27
CA ALA A 359 -6.25 12.10 -15.46
C ALA A 359 -6.77 12.21 -16.90
N ASN A 360 -7.18 11.07 -17.47
CA ASN A 360 -7.70 11.03 -18.83
C ASN A 360 -9.19 11.37 -18.86
N ASP A 361 -9.51 12.67 -18.98
CA ASP A 361 -10.86 13.24 -18.93
C ASP A 361 -11.87 12.67 -19.96
N GLY A 362 -11.43 11.84 -20.90
CA GLY A 362 -12.28 11.35 -21.98
C GLY A 362 -13.31 10.29 -21.53
N VAL A 363 -14.48 10.32 -22.19
CA VAL A 363 -15.58 9.36 -22.01
C VAL A 363 -16.03 8.91 -23.40
N GLY A 364 -16.38 7.63 -23.58
CA GLY A 364 -16.60 7.07 -24.92
C GLY A 364 -16.39 5.57 -25.07
N PRO A 365 -16.62 5.05 -26.29
CA PRO A 365 -16.43 3.64 -26.64
C PRO A 365 -14.97 3.21 -26.74
N GLN A 366 -14.03 4.14 -26.83
CA GLN A 366 -12.62 3.83 -26.71
C GLN A 366 -12.24 3.60 -25.25
N ILE A 367 -11.20 2.79 -25.03
CA ILE A 367 -10.62 2.58 -23.71
C ILE A 367 -9.74 3.80 -23.39
N PHE A 368 -10.06 4.47 -22.29
CA PHE A 368 -9.25 5.53 -21.72
C PHE A 368 -8.34 4.90 -20.67
N GLU A 369 -7.05 4.87 -20.94
CA GLU A 369 -6.08 4.40 -19.98
C GLU A 369 -6.08 5.30 -18.75
N ALA A 370 -6.31 4.70 -17.59
CA ALA A 370 -6.44 5.38 -16.32
C ALA A 370 -5.19 5.21 -15.46
N PHE A 371 -4.48 4.09 -15.64
CA PHE A 371 -3.24 3.81 -14.94
C PHE A 371 -2.39 2.78 -15.67
N ASN A 372 -1.07 2.98 -15.60
CA ASN A 372 -0.07 2.11 -16.20
C ASN A 372 1.25 2.16 -15.42
N TYR A 373 1.31 1.42 -14.32
CA TYR A 373 2.55 1.16 -13.60
C TYR A 373 3.29 0.00 -14.27
N ASN A 374 4.57 0.18 -14.59
CA ASN A 374 5.42 -0.87 -15.15
C ASN A 374 6.87 -0.67 -14.69
N GLN A 375 7.24 -1.32 -13.59
CA GLN A 375 8.59 -1.21 -13.03
C GLN A 375 8.99 -2.54 -12.38
N ASN A 376 10.24 -2.96 -12.63
CA ASN A 376 10.88 -4.13 -11.99
C ASN A 376 10.02 -5.41 -12.01
N GLY A 377 9.36 -5.68 -13.14
CA GLY A 377 8.54 -6.88 -13.33
C GLY A 377 7.14 -6.84 -12.70
N VAL A 378 6.78 -5.75 -12.00
CA VAL A 378 5.40 -5.50 -11.57
C VAL A 378 4.72 -4.57 -12.57
N ILE A 379 3.57 -5.01 -13.08
CA ILE A 379 2.75 -4.25 -14.02
C ILE A 379 1.33 -4.16 -13.48
N ILE A 380 0.80 -2.94 -13.37
CA ILE A 380 -0.61 -2.67 -13.05
C ILE A 380 -1.13 -1.75 -14.13
N ARG A 381 -2.08 -2.25 -14.92
CA ARG A 381 -2.64 -1.51 -16.04
C ARG A 381 -4.14 -1.68 -16.09
N TYR A 382 -4.87 -0.56 -16.08
CA TYR A 382 -6.32 -0.56 -16.28
C TYR A 382 -6.81 0.71 -16.98
N GLY A 383 -8.02 0.63 -17.51
CA GLY A 383 -8.69 1.75 -18.16
C GLY A 383 -10.18 1.78 -17.85
N PHE A 384 -10.83 2.83 -18.34
CA PHE A 384 -12.27 3.00 -18.28
C PHE A 384 -12.86 3.11 -19.69
N GLN A 385 -14.09 2.66 -19.83
CA GLN A 385 -14.87 2.85 -21.05
C GLN A 385 -16.29 3.27 -20.66
N HIS A 386 -16.89 4.14 -21.47
CA HIS A 386 -18.30 4.57 -21.33
C HIS A 386 -18.71 5.23 -20.00
N THR A 387 -17.77 5.62 -19.14
CA THR A 387 -18.10 5.99 -17.76
C THR A 387 -17.23 7.12 -17.21
N ARG A 388 -17.86 7.97 -16.39
CA ARG A 388 -17.19 8.90 -15.47
C ARG A 388 -17.16 8.39 -14.03
N ARG A 389 -17.73 7.21 -13.77
CA ARG A 389 -17.77 6.60 -12.43
C ARG A 389 -16.41 6.02 -12.07
N ARG A 390 -15.43 6.88 -11.78
CA ARG A 390 -14.02 6.52 -11.55
C ARG A 390 -13.60 6.69 -10.10
N SER A 391 -14.54 6.76 -9.16
CA SER A 391 -14.27 6.91 -7.74
C SER A 391 -14.62 5.64 -6.97
N ILE A 392 -13.77 5.29 -6.02
CA ILE A 392 -13.83 4.06 -5.22
C ILE A 392 -13.35 4.33 -3.78
N GLN A 393 -13.71 3.49 -2.82
CA GLN A 393 -13.09 3.57 -1.49
C GLN A 393 -11.62 3.12 -1.52
N PRO A 394 -10.72 3.73 -0.72
CA PRO A 394 -9.31 3.35 -0.67
C PRO A 394 -9.07 1.87 -0.35
N ASP A 395 -9.89 1.28 0.54
CA ASP A 395 -9.81 -0.14 0.89
C ASP A 395 -10.02 -1.04 -0.34
N LEU A 396 -11.08 -0.77 -1.10
CA LEU A 396 -11.41 -1.49 -2.32
C LEU A 396 -10.36 -1.26 -3.41
N PHE A 397 -9.82 -0.04 -3.49
CA PHE A 397 -8.77 0.27 -4.45
C PHE A 397 -7.49 -0.51 -4.17
N ALA A 398 -7.09 -0.64 -2.91
CA ALA A 398 -5.92 -1.44 -2.54
C ALA A 398 -6.10 -2.92 -2.96
N GLY A 399 -7.28 -3.49 -2.73
CA GLY A 399 -7.61 -4.84 -3.18
C GLY A 399 -7.60 -4.97 -4.70
N PHE A 400 -8.12 -3.97 -5.41
CA PHE A 400 -8.14 -3.93 -6.88
C PHE A 400 -6.71 -3.88 -7.45
N LEU A 401 -5.88 -2.93 -6.98
CA LEU A 401 -4.48 -2.80 -7.39
C LEU A 401 -3.69 -4.09 -7.15
N GLY A 402 -3.86 -4.72 -5.97
CA GLY A 402 -3.21 -5.98 -5.63
C GLY A 402 -3.62 -7.13 -6.55
N SER A 403 -4.91 -7.21 -6.87
CA SER A 403 -5.45 -8.22 -7.78
C SER A 403 -4.86 -8.10 -9.17
N LEU A 404 -4.78 -6.88 -9.71
CA LEU A 404 -4.22 -6.63 -11.03
C LEU A 404 -2.73 -6.94 -11.10
N ALA A 405 -1.97 -6.53 -10.07
CA ALA A 405 -0.54 -6.83 -9.97
C ALA A 405 -0.28 -8.33 -9.97
N GLN A 406 -0.99 -9.07 -9.11
CA GLN A 406 -0.84 -10.53 -9.01
C GLN A 406 -1.25 -11.23 -10.30
N PHE A 407 -2.41 -10.90 -10.87
CA PHE A 407 -2.87 -11.49 -12.12
C PHE A 407 -1.83 -11.33 -13.23
N ARG A 408 -1.19 -10.16 -13.32
CA ARG A 408 -0.13 -9.94 -14.31
C ARG A 408 1.17 -10.68 -14.00
N GLN A 409 1.57 -10.78 -12.73
CA GLN A 409 2.75 -11.54 -12.31
C GLN A 409 2.59 -13.05 -12.51
N GLU A 410 1.37 -13.57 -12.44
CA GLU A 410 1.04 -14.97 -12.77
C GLU A 410 1.01 -15.25 -14.29
N GLY A 411 1.33 -14.24 -15.13
CA GLY A 411 1.53 -14.38 -16.56
C GLY A 411 0.31 -13.99 -17.41
N HIS A 412 -0.73 -13.42 -16.82
CA HIS A 412 -1.96 -13.06 -17.52
C HIS A 412 -1.88 -11.64 -18.07
N ASN A 413 -1.92 -11.51 -19.40
CA ASN A 413 -1.56 -10.26 -20.08
C ASN A 413 -2.76 -9.34 -20.41
N HIS A 414 -3.97 -9.68 -19.96
CA HIS A 414 -5.19 -8.96 -20.30
C HIS A 414 -5.17 -7.50 -19.83
N TYR A 415 -5.63 -6.61 -20.70
CA TYR A 415 -5.93 -5.25 -20.33
C TYR A 415 -7.28 -5.18 -19.61
N ILE A 416 -7.25 -4.83 -18.32
CA ILE A 416 -8.47 -4.74 -17.51
C ILE A 416 -9.15 -3.40 -17.73
N VAL A 417 -10.43 -3.43 -18.08
CA VAL A 417 -11.23 -2.24 -18.36
C VAL A 417 -12.46 -2.26 -17.49
N SER A 418 -12.76 -1.14 -16.83
CA SER A 418 -13.95 -0.99 -16.00
C SER A 418 -15.03 -0.17 -16.71
N GLN A 419 -16.29 -0.57 -16.52
CA GLN A 419 -17.48 0.20 -16.88
C GLN A 419 -17.91 1.16 -15.76
N GLY A 420 -17.18 1.14 -14.65
CA GLY A 420 -17.24 2.14 -13.58
C GLY A 420 -17.56 1.56 -12.21
N PHE A 421 -17.26 2.38 -11.21
CA PHE A 421 -17.57 2.22 -9.80
C PHE A 421 -18.61 3.30 -9.44
N SER A 422 -18.20 4.34 -8.70
CA SER A 422 -19.06 5.48 -8.34
C SER A 422 -18.57 6.78 -8.94
N TYR A 423 -19.42 7.80 -8.97
CA TYR A 423 -19.00 9.19 -9.17
C TYR A 423 -18.31 9.73 -7.92
N ALA A 424 -17.55 10.82 -8.07
CA ALA A 424 -16.83 11.48 -6.97
C ALA A 424 -17.74 11.89 -5.81
N ASP A 425 -19.03 12.15 -6.08
CA ASP A 425 -20.01 12.48 -5.06
C ASP A 425 -20.61 11.24 -4.36
N ALA A 426 -20.03 10.04 -4.52
CA ALA A 426 -20.52 8.77 -3.99
C ALA A 426 -21.84 8.25 -4.59
N SER A 427 -22.41 8.90 -5.61
CA SER A 427 -23.55 8.36 -6.35
C SER A 427 -23.12 7.37 -7.44
N CYS A 428 -24.06 6.62 -8.02
CA CYS A 428 -23.72 5.59 -9.02
C CYS A 428 -24.76 5.41 -10.13
N TYR A 429 -25.54 6.45 -10.41
CA TYR A 429 -26.59 6.36 -11.41
C TYR A 429 -26.07 5.92 -12.80
N PRO A 430 -26.77 4.99 -13.52
CA PRO A 430 -28.06 4.37 -13.21
C PRO A 430 -27.97 3.04 -12.46
N SER A 431 -26.79 2.67 -11.94
CA SER A 431 -26.59 1.45 -11.13
C SER A 431 -27.25 1.57 -9.77
N ALA A 432 -27.74 0.47 -9.21
CA ALA A 432 -28.31 0.45 -7.87
C ALA A 432 -27.27 0.16 -6.78
N GLU A 433 -26.10 -0.39 -7.14
CA GLU A 433 -25.22 -1.08 -6.19
C GLU A 433 -23.86 -0.43 -6.00
N HIS A 434 -23.37 0.39 -6.94
CA HIS A 434 -22.04 1.01 -6.79
C HIS A 434 -22.01 2.24 -5.86
N VAL A 435 -23.06 2.46 -5.07
CA VAL A 435 -23.17 3.65 -4.21
C VAL A 435 -22.00 3.67 -3.22
N ASN A 436 -21.46 4.84 -2.91
CA ASN A 436 -20.29 5.00 -2.03
C ASN A 436 -19.04 4.26 -2.51
N GLY A 437 -18.93 3.93 -3.80
CA GLY A 437 -17.78 3.23 -4.36
C GLY A 437 -17.59 1.81 -3.82
N GLU A 438 -18.68 1.14 -3.41
CA GLU A 438 -18.67 -0.18 -2.74
C GLU A 438 -18.71 -1.37 -3.71
N ALA A 439 -18.88 -1.09 -5.00
CA ALA A 439 -18.95 -2.08 -6.06
C ALA A 439 -18.50 -1.47 -7.39
N GLY A 440 -18.19 -2.31 -8.37
CA GLY A 440 -17.82 -1.88 -9.72
C GLY A 440 -18.05 -2.95 -10.76
N ASP A 441 -18.07 -2.51 -12.01
CA ASP A 441 -18.25 -3.38 -13.17
C ASP A 441 -16.94 -3.43 -13.97
N LEU A 442 -16.49 -4.65 -14.28
CA LEU A 442 -15.34 -4.92 -15.12
C LEU A 442 -15.81 -5.56 -16.43
N ASN A 443 -15.19 -5.19 -17.55
CA ASN A 443 -15.38 -5.92 -18.80
C ASN A 443 -14.96 -7.37 -18.60
N LEU A 444 -15.74 -8.29 -19.15
CA LEU A 444 -15.35 -9.70 -19.23
C LEU A 444 -14.10 -9.83 -20.10
N LEU A 445 -13.22 -10.77 -19.76
CA LEU A 445 -11.98 -11.01 -20.46
C LEU A 445 -12.19 -11.62 -21.85
N THR A 446 -11.36 -11.20 -22.79
CA THR A 446 -11.35 -11.75 -24.16
C THR A 446 -10.03 -12.44 -24.47
N ASN A 447 -10.08 -13.43 -25.37
CA ASN A 447 -8.89 -14.14 -25.86
C ASN A 447 -7.89 -13.19 -26.56
N GLN A 448 -8.35 -12.01 -27.02
CA GLN A 448 -7.50 -10.97 -27.60
C GLN A 448 -6.78 -10.13 -26.55
N GLN A 449 -7.14 -10.24 -25.26
CA GLN A 449 -6.45 -9.59 -24.14
C GLN A 449 -6.44 -8.05 -24.20
N ASN A 450 -7.28 -7.45 -25.02
CA ASN A 450 -7.24 -6.02 -25.35
C ASN A 450 -8.25 -5.16 -24.57
N GLY A 451 -9.03 -5.77 -23.68
CA GLY A 451 -10.02 -5.07 -22.84
C GLY A 451 -11.35 -4.75 -23.51
N ASN A 452 -11.55 -5.17 -24.78
CA ASN A 452 -12.82 -4.96 -25.48
C ASN A 452 -13.98 -5.67 -24.78
N ASN A 453 -15.16 -5.05 -24.78
CA ASN A 453 -16.40 -5.65 -24.29
C ASN A 453 -16.68 -6.99 -24.97
N THR A 454 -17.13 -7.97 -24.18
CA THR A 454 -17.66 -9.25 -24.64
C THR A 454 -18.82 -9.70 -23.75
N ILE A 455 -19.40 -10.87 -24.04
CA ILE A 455 -20.44 -11.52 -23.23
C ILE A 455 -20.06 -12.96 -22.91
N LEU A 456 -20.64 -13.52 -21.83
CA LEU A 456 -20.34 -14.87 -21.34
C LEU A 456 -20.49 -16.00 -22.38
N THR A 457 -21.38 -15.82 -23.38
CA THR A 457 -21.65 -16.82 -24.43
C THR A 457 -20.91 -16.55 -25.74
N ALA A 458 -20.01 -15.54 -25.79
CA ALA A 458 -19.28 -15.21 -27.00
C ALA A 458 -18.10 -16.16 -27.22
N ALA A 459 -17.78 -16.44 -28.49
CA ALA A 459 -16.65 -17.30 -28.85
C ALA A 459 -15.29 -16.75 -28.43
N ASN A 460 -15.18 -15.43 -28.25
CA ASN A 460 -13.94 -14.78 -27.83
C ASN A 460 -13.85 -14.53 -26.32
N PHE A 461 -14.84 -14.95 -25.51
CA PHE A 461 -14.77 -14.87 -24.05
C PHE A 461 -13.70 -15.83 -23.52
N ASP A 462 -12.81 -15.33 -22.67
CA ASP A 462 -11.69 -16.07 -22.10
C ASP A 462 -12.04 -16.55 -20.69
N TYR A 463 -12.78 -17.67 -20.63
CA TYR A 463 -13.34 -18.20 -19.40
C TYR A 463 -12.27 -18.54 -18.35
N ASP A 464 -11.20 -19.23 -18.76
CA ASP A 464 -10.18 -19.70 -17.83
C ASP A 464 -9.48 -18.53 -17.12
N ASN A 465 -9.12 -17.48 -17.87
CA ASN A 465 -8.52 -16.29 -17.28
C ASN A 465 -9.52 -15.48 -16.45
N GLU A 466 -10.80 -15.45 -16.82
CA GLU A 466 -11.86 -14.80 -16.02
C GLU A 466 -12.03 -15.50 -14.66
N VAL A 467 -12.02 -16.84 -14.64
CA VAL A 467 -12.05 -17.65 -13.42
C VAL A 467 -10.86 -17.33 -12.52
N ILE A 468 -9.66 -17.25 -13.09
CA ILE A 468 -8.43 -16.91 -12.35
C ILE A 468 -8.53 -15.48 -11.77
N LEU A 469 -8.83 -14.48 -12.61
CA LEU A 469 -8.99 -13.09 -12.17
C LEU A 469 -10.01 -12.99 -11.04
N ARG A 470 -11.14 -13.72 -11.15
CA ARG A 470 -12.19 -13.67 -10.15
C ARG A 470 -11.78 -14.30 -8.81
N ASN A 471 -11.03 -15.40 -8.83
CA ASN A 471 -10.47 -16.00 -7.62
C ASN A 471 -9.44 -15.07 -6.95
N ILE A 472 -8.60 -14.40 -7.74
CA ILE A 472 -7.64 -13.41 -7.23
C ILE A 472 -8.40 -12.24 -6.58
N LEU A 473 -9.41 -11.67 -7.25
CA LEU A 473 -10.26 -10.62 -6.69
C LEU A 473 -10.89 -11.04 -5.36
N TYR A 474 -11.35 -12.30 -5.25
CA TYR A 474 -11.86 -12.85 -4.00
C TYR A 474 -10.78 -12.85 -2.89
N ASP A 475 -9.57 -13.31 -3.19
CA ASP A 475 -8.46 -13.36 -2.23
C ASP A 475 -7.99 -11.97 -1.78
N PHE A 476 -8.20 -10.93 -2.59
CA PHE A 476 -7.96 -9.52 -2.24
C PHE A 476 -9.16 -8.80 -1.61
N GLY A 477 -10.26 -9.51 -1.35
CA GLY A 477 -11.35 -9.03 -0.51
C GLY A 477 -12.70 -8.83 -1.22
N PHE A 478 -12.78 -8.92 -2.55
CA PHE A 478 -14.06 -8.84 -3.29
C PHE A 478 -14.83 -10.16 -3.19
N ILE A 479 -15.37 -10.47 -2.03
CA ILE A 479 -15.91 -11.81 -1.73
C ILE A 479 -17.23 -12.15 -2.43
N LEU A 480 -17.91 -11.16 -3.03
CA LEU A 480 -19.15 -11.35 -3.77
C LEU A 480 -19.06 -10.78 -5.19
N GLY A 481 -19.90 -11.31 -6.08
CA GLY A 481 -20.05 -10.83 -7.43
C GLY A 481 -21.38 -11.26 -8.04
N ARG A 482 -21.71 -10.74 -9.22
CA ARG A 482 -22.86 -11.17 -10.03
C ARG A 482 -22.42 -11.65 -11.40
N SER A 483 -23.10 -12.69 -11.87
CA SER A 483 -22.95 -13.28 -13.20
C SER A 483 -24.29 -13.88 -13.61
N GLU A 484 -24.51 -14.07 -14.91
CA GLU A 484 -25.53 -15.02 -15.38
C GLU A 484 -24.99 -16.45 -15.38
N ASP A 485 -25.90 -17.42 -15.36
CA ASP A 485 -25.58 -18.80 -15.71
C ASP A 485 -25.52 -18.85 -17.24
N PHE A 486 -24.52 -19.52 -17.79
CA PHE A 486 -24.28 -19.52 -19.23
C PHE A 486 -23.76 -20.86 -19.72
N SER A 487 -23.91 -21.13 -21.01
CA SER A 487 -23.21 -22.20 -21.71
C SER A 487 -22.43 -21.58 -22.85
N ASN A 488 -21.12 -21.80 -22.89
CA ASN A 488 -20.28 -21.36 -24.00
C ASN A 488 -19.89 -22.55 -24.89
N THR A 489 -20.74 -22.88 -25.85
CA THR A 489 -20.47 -23.97 -26.79
C THR A 489 -19.32 -23.68 -27.77
N ALA A 490 -18.91 -22.42 -27.88
CA ALA A 490 -17.83 -21.99 -28.76
C ALA A 490 -16.45 -21.99 -28.07
N ASN A 491 -16.41 -21.93 -26.73
CA ASN A 491 -15.21 -22.10 -25.92
C ASN A 491 -15.49 -23.17 -24.86
N ALA A 492 -15.56 -24.43 -25.30
CA ALA A 492 -15.91 -25.55 -24.44
C ALA A 492 -14.74 -25.87 -23.50
N SER A 493 -14.67 -25.19 -22.35
CA SER A 493 -14.04 -25.81 -21.17
C SER A 493 -14.75 -27.14 -20.92
N THR A 494 -14.02 -28.18 -20.52
CA THR A 494 -14.60 -29.52 -20.32
C THR A 494 -15.66 -29.58 -19.19
N ALA A 495 -15.90 -28.46 -18.49
CA ALA A 495 -16.88 -28.33 -17.41
C ALA A 495 -18.12 -27.48 -17.78
N ASP A 496 -18.19 -26.91 -18.98
CA ASP A 496 -19.23 -25.93 -19.33
C ASP A 496 -20.59 -26.56 -19.65
N ASN A 497 -21.64 -26.17 -18.93
CA ASN A 497 -23.04 -26.52 -19.20
C ASN A 497 -23.97 -25.35 -18.87
N ALA A 498 -25.29 -25.49 -19.05
CA ALA A 498 -26.25 -24.39 -18.88
C ALA A 498 -26.30 -23.77 -17.46
N SER A 499 -25.67 -24.39 -16.45
CA SER A 499 -25.54 -23.88 -15.09
C SER A 499 -24.11 -23.42 -14.75
N THR A 500 -23.22 -23.28 -15.75
CA THR A 500 -21.87 -22.76 -15.52
C THR A 500 -21.95 -21.31 -15.09
N ARG A 501 -21.14 -20.95 -14.09
CA ARG A 501 -21.11 -19.62 -13.49
C ARG A 501 -19.70 -19.29 -13.02
N LEU A 502 -19.33 -18.01 -13.12
CA LEU A 502 -18.06 -17.53 -12.57
C LEU A 502 -17.96 -17.78 -11.06
N PRO A 503 -16.78 -18.12 -10.53
CA PRO A 503 -16.61 -18.42 -9.11
C PRO A 503 -16.96 -17.20 -8.25
N HIS A 504 -17.42 -17.43 -7.03
CA HIS A 504 -17.76 -16.36 -6.08
C HIS A 504 -18.78 -15.35 -6.62
N THR A 505 -19.70 -15.79 -7.49
CA THR A 505 -20.80 -14.96 -7.99
C THR A 505 -22.17 -15.58 -7.70
N THR A 506 -23.19 -14.72 -7.66
CA THR A 506 -24.60 -15.10 -7.58
C THR A 506 -25.27 -14.90 -8.94
N HIS A 507 -26.08 -15.88 -9.36
CA HIS A 507 -26.87 -15.78 -10.58
C HIS A 507 -27.82 -14.58 -10.56
N THR A 508 -27.74 -13.70 -11.56
CA THR A 508 -28.67 -12.56 -11.72
C THR A 508 -29.06 -12.38 -13.19
N ALA A 509 -30.28 -12.76 -13.56
CA ALA A 509 -30.81 -12.60 -14.93
C ALA A 509 -31.57 -11.28 -15.17
N THR A 510 -31.95 -10.57 -14.11
CA THR A 510 -32.64 -9.27 -14.21
C THR A 510 -32.10 -8.28 -13.16
N PRO A 511 -31.48 -7.15 -13.57
CA PRO A 511 -31.03 -6.86 -14.93
C PRO A 511 -29.98 -7.89 -15.38
N ARG A 512 -29.75 -7.97 -16.70
CA ARG A 512 -28.80 -8.93 -17.27
C ARG A 512 -27.36 -8.62 -16.85
N HIS A 513 -26.64 -9.63 -16.37
CA HIS A 513 -25.23 -9.57 -15.97
C HIS A 513 -24.40 -10.56 -16.81
N ASN A 514 -24.65 -10.60 -18.12
CA ASN A 514 -23.91 -11.44 -19.06
C ASN A 514 -22.79 -10.71 -19.81
N ASN A 515 -22.63 -9.40 -19.61
CA ASN A 515 -21.74 -8.54 -20.41
C ASN A 515 -20.67 -7.80 -19.59
N HIS A 516 -20.61 -8.08 -18.28
CA HIS A 516 -19.60 -7.55 -17.37
C HIS A 516 -19.49 -8.46 -16.15
N LEU A 517 -18.36 -8.41 -15.45
CA LEU A 517 -18.20 -8.95 -14.12
C LEU A 517 -18.54 -7.85 -13.11
N HIS A 518 -19.60 -8.03 -12.34
CA HIS A 518 -19.94 -7.15 -11.22
C HIS A 518 -19.24 -7.63 -9.95
N VAL A 519 -18.41 -6.79 -9.34
CA VAL A 519 -17.69 -7.09 -8.09
C VAL A 519 -18.22 -6.25 -6.95
N HIS A 520 -18.52 -6.88 -5.80
CA HIS A 520 -19.05 -6.18 -4.63
C HIS A 520 -18.78 -6.93 -3.32
N GLY A 521 -19.29 -6.38 -2.21
CA GLY A 521 -19.23 -7.02 -0.90
C GLY A 521 -17.81 -7.09 -0.35
N PHE A 522 -17.02 -6.03 -0.51
CA PHE A 522 -15.62 -6.04 -0.11
C PHE A 522 -15.44 -6.28 1.39
N THR A 523 -14.49 -7.14 1.76
CA THR A 523 -14.11 -7.38 3.16
C THR A 523 -13.27 -6.22 3.68
N PRO A 524 -13.70 -5.48 4.71
CA PRO A 524 -12.94 -4.33 5.22
C PRO A 524 -11.51 -4.70 5.62
N ILE A 525 -10.57 -3.81 5.30
CA ILE A 525 -9.16 -3.98 5.69
C ILE A 525 -9.00 -3.49 7.12
N SER A 526 -8.39 -4.30 7.98
CA SER A 526 -8.06 -3.87 9.34
C SER A 526 -6.91 -2.87 9.33
N ASP A 527 -7.06 -1.83 10.13
CA ASP A 527 -5.95 -0.98 10.55
C ASP A 527 -4.98 -1.79 11.42
N ILE A 528 -3.69 -1.47 11.35
CA ILE A 528 -2.63 -2.16 12.11
C ILE A 528 -2.82 -2.10 13.64
N TYR A 529 -3.62 -1.16 14.14
CA TYR A 529 -3.90 -0.98 15.56
C TYR A 529 -5.18 -1.69 16.06
N VAL A 530 -5.86 -2.46 15.20
CA VAL A 530 -7.13 -3.15 15.52
C VAL A 530 -6.97 -4.65 15.68
#